data_AF-A0A925ZBC9-F1
#
_entry.id   AF-A0A925ZBC9-F1
#
_cell.length_a   1.000
_cell.length_b   1.000
_cell.length_c   1.000
_cell.angle_alpha   90.00
_cell.angle_beta   90.00
_cell.angle_gamma   90.00
#
_symmetry.space_group_name_H-M   'P 1'
#
loop_
_entity.id
_entity.type
_entity.pdbx_description
1 polymer ?
#
loop_
_entity_poly.entity_id
_entity_poly.type
_entity_poly.pdbx_seq_one_letter_code
_entity_poly.pdbx_strand_id
1 'polypeptide(L)'
;LNTKEEDADPYESSQFTALIANPAGIFGVYSYREVFEFDRFWGIGTGRAFALGAMFAGYDRAKTAREVAELGVRAGCEFDKNSSAPLHVHTVKLKSSKA
;
A
#
# COMPACT_ATOMS: atom_id res chain seq x y z
N LEU A 1 -5.87 -5.96 -18.88
CA LEU A 1 -4.56 -5.30 -19.04
C LEU A 1 -4.67 -4.38 -20.24
N ASN A 2 -4.63 -3.07 -20.06
CA ASN A 2 -4.60 -2.12 -21.16
C ASN A 2 -3.14 -1.65 -21.28
N THR A 3 -2.44 -2.14 -22.29
CA THR A 3 -1.01 -1.94 -22.58
C THR A 3 -0.75 -0.66 -23.37
N LYS A 4 -1.56 0.38 -23.19
CA LYS A 4 -1.33 1.64 -23.90
C LYS A 4 -0.28 2.44 -23.14
N GLU A 5 0.98 2.06 -23.36
CA GLU A 5 2.13 2.95 -23.17
C GLU A 5 1.95 4.10 -24.16
N GLU A 6 2.00 5.33 -23.68
CA GLU A 6 1.94 6.50 -24.55
C GLU A 6 3.38 6.82 -24.99
N ASP A 7 3.59 7.20 -26.26
CA ASP A 7 4.93 7.57 -26.77
C ASP A 7 5.59 8.73 -25.98
N ALA A 8 4.81 9.41 -25.12
CA ALA A 8 5.26 10.47 -24.23
C ALA A 8 5.81 9.97 -22.89
N ASP A 9 5.67 8.68 -22.57
CA ASP A 9 6.20 8.12 -21.33
C ASP A 9 7.73 8.15 -21.35
N PRO A 10 8.38 8.65 -20.29
CA PRO A 10 9.83 8.83 -20.29
C PRO A 10 10.59 7.50 -20.31
N TYR A 11 9.96 6.40 -19.92
CA TYR A 11 10.53 5.05 -19.86
C TYR A 11 9.45 3.98 -20.06
N GLU A 12 9.85 2.78 -20.43
CA GLU A 12 8.95 1.61 -20.43
C GLU A 12 8.43 1.28 -19.02
N SER A 13 7.19 0.83 -18.94
CA SER A 13 6.53 0.48 -17.69
C SER A 13 7.00 -0.91 -17.21
N SER A 14 7.31 -1.02 -15.92
CA SER A 14 7.61 -2.31 -15.28
C SER A 14 6.37 -3.19 -15.14
N GLN A 15 5.18 -2.68 -15.49
CA GLN A 15 3.89 -3.38 -15.44
C GLN A 15 3.46 -3.86 -14.03
N PHE A 16 4.16 -3.42 -12.98
CA PHE A 16 3.78 -3.67 -11.60
C PHE A 16 3.94 -2.42 -10.74
N THR A 17 3.18 -2.40 -9.65
CA THR A 17 3.37 -1.48 -8.52
C THR A 17 3.56 -2.35 -7.28
N ALA A 18 4.49 -1.97 -6.40
CA ALA A 18 4.78 -2.73 -5.20
C ALA A 18 4.79 -1.83 -3.96
N LEU A 19 4.38 -2.41 -2.83
CA LEU A 19 4.65 -1.86 -1.51
C LEU A 19 5.72 -2.70 -0.83
N ILE A 20 6.69 -2.05 -0.21
CA ILE A 20 7.82 -2.68 0.47
C ILE A 20 7.80 -2.23 1.93
N ALA A 21 7.81 -3.19 2.85
CA ALA A 21 7.91 -2.93 4.28
C ALA A 21 9.12 -3.65 4.85
N ASN A 22 10.00 -2.93 5.53
CA ASN A 22 11.20 -3.48 6.16
C ASN A 22 11.56 -2.67 7.43
N PRO A 23 12.60 -3.05 8.20
CA PRO A 23 12.95 -2.31 9.42
C PRO A 23 13.38 -0.85 9.21
N ALA A 24 13.68 -0.41 7.98
CA ALA A 24 14.02 0.98 7.69
C ALA A 24 12.77 1.85 7.45
N GLY A 25 11.64 1.27 7.05
CA GLY A 25 10.42 2.03 6.75
C GLY A 25 9.45 1.30 5.83
N ILE A 26 8.51 2.07 5.28
CA ILE A 26 7.54 1.61 4.28
C ILE A 26 7.66 2.44 3.01
N PHE A 27 7.66 1.76 1.86
CA PHE A 27 7.97 2.36 0.56
C PHE A 27 7.00 1.89 -0.51
N GLY A 28 6.83 2.70 -1.54
CA GLY A 28 6.09 2.36 -2.76
C GLY A 28 6.99 2.49 -3.99
N VAL A 29 6.91 1.50 -4.88
CA VAL A 29 7.56 1.52 -6.20
C VAL A 29 6.49 1.47 -7.27
N TYR A 30 6.46 2.47 -8.13
CA TYR A 30 5.46 2.59 -9.22
C TYR A 30 6.02 2.10 -10.55
N SER A 31 5.13 1.97 -11.54
CA SER A 31 5.43 1.31 -12.81
C SER A 31 6.56 1.98 -13.60
N TYR A 32 6.80 3.29 -13.44
CA TYR A 32 7.92 3.99 -14.06
C TYR A 32 9.13 4.14 -13.12
N ARG A 33 9.17 3.31 -12.07
CA ARG A 33 10.27 3.18 -11.08
C ARG A 33 10.44 4.39 -10.16
N GLU A 34 9.40 5.20 -10.00
CA GLU A 34 9.37 6.20 -8.94
C GLU A 34 9.27 5.51 -7.57
N VAL A 35 10.08 5.99 -6.63
CA VAL A 35 10.14 5.46 -5.26
C VAL A 35 9.67 6.53 -4.29
N PHE A 36 8.74 6.16 -3.42
CA PHE A 36 8.23 7.03 -2.35
C PHE A 36 8.40 6.35 -1.00
N GLU A 37 8.73 7.13 0.02
CA GLU A 37 8.65 6.75 1.43
C GLU A 37 7.35 7.30 2.03
N PHE A 38 6.72 6.56 2.93
CA PHE A 38 5.47 6.98 3.57
C PHE A 38 5.60 7.08 5.09
N ASP A 39 5.13 8.19 5.66
CA ASP A 39 5.21 8.43 7.11
C ASP A 39 4.19 7.60 7.92
N ARG A 40 3.06 7.23 7.33
CA ARG A 40 1.93 6.64 8.07
C ARG A 40 1.38 5.35 7.45
N PHE A 41 0.75 5.47 6.28
CA PHE A 41 0.15 4.34 5.58
C PHE A 41 -0.05 4.67 4.11
N TRP A 42 -0.13 3.63 3.29
CA TRP A 42 -0.51 3.72 1.89
C TRP A 42 -1.16 2.41 1.42
N GLY A 43 -1.71 2.40 0.21
CA GLY A 43 -2.32 1.22 -0.41
C GLY A 43 -2.17 1.26 -1.92
N ILE A 44 -2.18 0.08 -2.56
CA ILE A 44 -2.15 -0.07 -4.02
C ILE A 44 -3.25 -1.06 -4.46
N GLY A 45 -3.45 -1.20 -5.77
CA GLY A 45 -4.50 -2.06 -6.32
C GLY A 45 -5.87 -1.36 -6.41
N THR A 46 -6.87 -2.09 -6.91
CA THR A 46 -8.22 -1.55 -7.19
C THR A 46 -8.99 -1.17 -5.93
N GLY A 47 -8.79 -1.90 -4.82
CA GLY A 47 -9.41 -1.62 -3.53
C GLY A 47 -8.78 -0.46 -2.75
N ARG A 48 -7.74 0.21 -3.27
CA ARG A 48 -6.96 1.18 -2.46
C ARG A 48 -7.79 2.34 -1.93
N ALA A 49 -8.77 2.83 -2.69
CA ALA A 49 -9.55 4.00 -2.28
C ALA A 49 -10.35 3.73 -0.99
N PHE A 50 -10.98 2.56 -0.92
CA PHE A 50 -11.67 2.09 0.28
C PHE A 50 -10.68 1.87 1.43
N ALA A 51 -9.55 1.24 1.13
CA ALA A 51 -8.51 0.98 2.12
C ALA A 51 -7.95 2.27 2.75
N LEU A 52 -7.64 3.28 1.93
CA LEU A 52 -7.12 4.57 2.39
C LEU A 52 -8.14 5.30 3.27
N GLY A 53 -9.42 5.30 2.89
CA GLY A 53 -10.49 5.90 3.70
C GLY A 53 -10.64 5.22 5.05
N ALA A 54 -10.62 3.89 5.07
CA ALA A 54 -10.70 3.11 6.30
C ALA A 54 -9.47 3.33 7.19
N MET A 55 -8.26 3.21 6.64
CA MET A 55 -7.02 3.48 7.37
C MET A 55 -6.98 4.90 7.93
N PHE A 56 -7.41 5.91 7.17
CA PHE A 56 -7.53 7.29 7.65
C PHE A 56 -8.45 7.39 8.87
N ALA A 57 -9.65 6.82 8.80
CA ALA A 57 -10.62 6.88 9.89
C ALA A 57 -10.17 6.12 11.15
N GLY A 58 -9.37 5.07 10.99
CA GLY A 58 -8.90 4.20 12.07
C GLY A 58 -7.52 4.53 12.64
N TYR A 59 -6.69 5.30 11.94
CA TYR A 59 -5.26 5.45 12.26
C TYR A 59 -5.02 5.89 13.70
N ASP A 60 -5.68 6.95 14.15
CA ASP A 60 -5.48 7.53 15.48
C ASP A 60 -6.05 6.66 16.62
N ARG A 61 -6.87 5.65 16.29
CA ARG A 61 -7.53 4.75 17.26
C ARG A 61 -6.91 3.36 17.31
N ALA A 62 -6.21 2.97 16.26
CA ALA A 62 -5.53 1.69 16.17
C ALA A 62 -4.35 1.63 17.15
N LYS A 63 -4.19 0.49 17.81
CA LYS A 63 -3.08 0.26 18.76
C LYS A 63 -1.83 -0.26 18.07
N THR A 64 -1.99 -0.83 16.88
CA THR A 64 -0.90 -1.45 16.13
C THR A 64 -0.99 -1.15 14.64
N ALA A 65 0.17 -1.15 13.95
CA ALA A 65 0.21 -1.03 12.49
C ALA A 65 -0.54 -2.17 11.77
N ARG A 66 -0.59 -3.36 12.39
CA ARG A 66 -1.38 -4.50 11.91
C ARG A 66 -2.86 -4.14 11.84
N GLU A 67 -3.41 -3.53 12.90
CA GLU A 67 -4.82 -3.14 12.94
C GLU A 67 -5.16 -2.14 11.84
N VAL A 68 -4.30 -1.15 11.59
CA VAL A 68 -4.47 -0.19 10.48
C VAL A 68 -4.50 -0.92 9.14
N ALA A 69 -3.50 -1.77 8.87
CA ALA A 69 -3.41 -2.51 7.62
C ALA A 69 -4.62 -3.44 7.41
N GLU A 70 -5.04 -4.17 8.44
CA GLU A 70 -6.21 -5.05 8.37
C GLU A 70 -7.50 -4.27 8.13
N LEU A 71 -7.68 -3.12 8.77
CA LEU A 71 -8.84 -2.24 8.54
C LEU A 71 -8.92 -1.81 7.07
N GLY A 72 -7.79 -1.41 6.50
CA GLY A 72 -7.68 -1.04 5.09
C GLY A 72 -8.07 -2.19 4.16
N VAL A 73 -7.45 -3.36 4.35
CA VAL A 73 -7.70 -4.51 3.46
C VAL A 73 -9.13 -5.05 3.62
N ARG A 74 -9.70 -5.05 4.83
CA ARG A 74 -11.11 -5.43 5.04
C ARG A 74 -12.07 -4.51 4.28
N ALA A 75 -11.86 -3.19 4.36
CA ALA A 75 -12.67 -2.24 3.57
C ALA A 75 -12.50 -2.45 2.07
N GLY A 76 -11.29 -2.77 1.60
CA GLY A 76 -11.06 -3.18 0.22
C GLY A 76 -11.88 -4.41 -0.16
N CYS A 77 -11.85 -5.47 0.64
CA CYS A 77 -12.61 -6.70 0.39
C CYS A 77 -14.13 -6.49 0.44
N GLU A 78 -14.62 -5.58 1.28
CA GLU A 78 -16.05 -5.30 1.43
C GLU A 78 -16.63 -4.59 0.19
N PHE A 79 -15.88 -3.66 -0.41
CA PHE A 79 -16.42 -2.74 -1.42
C PHE A 79 -15.80 -2.86 -2.81
N ASP A 80 -14.62 -3.48 -2.97
CA ASP A 80 -14.01 -3.74 -4.27
C ASP A 80 -14.21 -5.20 -4.70
N LYS A 81 -14.93 -5.39 -5.81
CA LYS A 81 -15.22 -6.71 -6.40
C LYS A 81 -13.99 -7.55 -6.76
N ASN A 82 -12.82 -6.91 -6.88
CA ASN A 82 -11.56 -7.58 -7.23
C ASN A 82 -10.68 -7.88 -6.00
N SER A 83 -11.18 -7.62 -4.79
CA SER A 83 -10.47 -7.84 -3.53
C SER A 83 -11.28 -8.81 -2.65
N SER A 84 -10.63 -9.81 -2.04
CA SER A 84 -11.32 -10.78 -1.19
C SER A 84 -10.46 -11.32 -0.06
N ALA A 85 -11.12 -11.81 0.98
CA ALA A 85 -10.49 -12.56 2.07
C ALA A 85 -10.04 -13.96 1.60
N PRO A 86 -9.11 -14.64 2.32
CA PRO A 86 -8.50 -14.28 3.61
C PRO A 86 -7.40 -13.20 3.53
N LEU A 87 -7.21 -12.47 4.64
CA LEU A 87 -6.17 -11.46 4.77
C LEU A 87 -4.83 -12.10 5.16
N HIS A 88 -3.77 -11.81 4.41
CA HIS A 88 -2.39 -12.16 4.77
C HIS A 88 -1.66 -10.91 5.26
N VAL A 89 -1.26 -10.90 6.53
CA VAL A 89 -0.66 -9.71 7.17
C VAL A 89 0.60 -10.10 7.93
N HIS A 90 1.70 -9.44 7.56
CA HIS A 90 3.01 -9.56 8.19
C HIS A 90 3.35 -8.26 8.91
N THR A 91 4.11 -8.35 9.99
CA THR A 91 4.60 -7.21 10.75
C THR A 91 6.10 -7.30 10.91
N VAL A 92 6.79 -6.18 10.68
CA VAL A 92 8.23 -6.06 10.85
C VAL A 92 8.51 -5.00 11.90
N LYS A 93 9.46 -5.25 12.80
CA LYS A 93 9.85 -4.27 13.81
C LYS A 93 10.70 -3.17 13.16
N LEU A 94 10.31 -1.92 13.36
CA LEU A 94 11.10 -0.77 12.93
C LEU A 94 12.44 -0.76 13.67
N LYS A 95 13.53 -0.52 12.93
CA LYS A 95 14.85 -0.31 13.50
C LYS A 95 14.82 1.00 14.28
N SER A 96 15.22 0.96 15.55
CA SER A 96 15.42 2.19 16.33
C SER A 96 16.46 3.05 15.62
N SER A 97 16.13 4.31 15.32
CA SER A 97 17.15 5.29 14.99
C SER A 97 18.03 5.42 16.23
N LYS A 98 19.31 5.10 16.13
CA LYS A 98 20.26 5.64 17.10
C LYS A 98 20.22 7.15 16.88
N ALA A 99 19.73 7.89 17.87
CA ALA A 99 19.95 9.32 17.96
C ALA A 99 21.44 9.61 18.08
#